data_AF-A0A7Y4W4R1-F1
#
_entry.id   AF-A0A7Y4W4R1-F1
#
_cell.length_a   1.000
_cell.length_b   1.000
_cell.length_c   1.000
_cell.angle_alpha   90.00
_cell.angle_beta   90.00
_cell.angle_gamma   90.00
#
_symmetry.space_group_name_H-M   'P 1'
#
loop_
_entity.id
_entity.type
_entity.pdbx_description
1 polymer ?
#
loop_
_entity_poly.entity_id
_entity_poly.type
_entity_poly.pdbx_seq_one_letter_code
_entity_poly.pdbx_strand_id
1 'polypeptide(L)'
;MNGYPKQFYYWFICIAALVWLTGLMLTPSSLEMRFEYTLPWQLTEELKHHTTTLHAVLAFSILWLLGAIWTIHIRAGWRKNKNRFSGVALLSACLIISLTGLGVYYVGDEKLANATALAHLFVGGLSAILLSIHIVLGRKKAT
;
A
#
# COMPACT_ATOMS: atom_id res chain seq x y z
N MET A 1 -5.41 -16.76 -8.89
CA MET A 1 -4.94 -17.11 -7.54
C MET A 1 -5.31 -18.56 -7.25
N ASN A 2 -4.77 -19.49 -8.05
CA ASN A 2 -5.14 -20.90 -7.95
C ASN A 2 -4.54 -21.44 -6.64
N GLY A 3 -5.37 -22.11 -5.82
CA GLY A 3 -4.99 -22.55 -4.48
C GLY A 3 -5.61 -21.75 -3.33
N TYR A 4 -6.34 -20.66 -3.62
CA TYR A 4 -7.13 -19.93 -2.64
C TYR A 4 -8.64 -20.00 -2.95
N PRO A 5 -9.52 -19.93 -1.93
CA PRO A 5 -10.94 -19.69 -2.14
C PRO A 5 -11.18 -18.41 -2.94
N LYS A 6 -12.20 -18.37 -3.80
CA LYS A 6 -12.49 -17.19 -4.65
C LYS A 6 -12.70 -15.93 -3.82
N GLN A 7 -13.27 -16.07 -2.63
CA GLN A 7 -13.50 -15.00 -1.67
C GLN A 7 -12.19 -14.28 -1.33
N PHE A 8 -11.09 -15.01 -1.14
CA PHE A 8 -9.80 -14.46 -0.72
C PHE A 8 -9.33 -13.33 -1.66
N TYR A 9 -9.55 -13.48 -2.97
CA TYR A 9 -9.23 -12.42 -3.94
C TYR A 9 -10.02 -11.14 -3.65
N TYR A 10 -11.33 -11.25 -3.43
CA TYR A 10 -12.18 -10.09 -3.15
C TYR A 10 -11.82 -9.43 -1.82
N TRP A 11 -11.57 -10.22 -0.76
CA TRP A 11 -11.08 -9.69 0.52
C TRP A 11 -9.80 -8.90 0.36
N PHE A 12 -8.82 -9.46 -0.36
CA PHE A 12 -7.54 -8.79 -0.62
C PHE A 12 -7.75 -7.45 -1.36
N ILE A 13 -8.54 -7.45 -2.45
CA ILE A 13 -8.81 -6.23 -3.23
C ILE A 13 -9.56 -5.19 -2.40
N CYS A 14 -10.58 -5.60 -1.63
CA CYS A 14 -11.33 -4.69 -0.76
C CYS A 14 -10.42 -4.05 0.30
N ILE A 15 -9.61 -4.83 1.01
CA ILE A 15 -8.70 -4.31 2.02
C ILE A 15 -7.66 -3.38 1.36
N ALA A 16 -7.09 -3.77 0.21
CA ALA A 16 -6.11 -2.94 -0.49
C ALA A 16 -6.71 -1.59 -0.92
N ALA A 17 -7.96 -1.61 -1.42
CA ALA A 17 -8.69 -0.39 -1.76
C ALA A 17 -8.95 0.48 -0.52
N LEU A 18 -9.35 -0.12 0.61
CA LEU A 18 -9.58 0.62 1.85
C LEU A 18 -8.28 1.24 2.42
N VAL A 19 -7.15 0.52 2.39
CA VAL A 19 -5.83 1.10 2.76
C VAL A 19 -5.51 2.30 1.89
N TRP A 20 -5.71 2.17 0.57
CA TRP A 20 -5.40 3.23 -0.37
C TRP A 20 -6.31 4.46 -0.19
N LEU A 21 -7.62 4.24 -0.04
CA LEU A 21 -8.59 5.31 0.19
C LEU A 21 -8.32 6.05 1.52
N THR A 22 -8.08 5.31 2.60
CA THR A 22 -7.72 5.94 3.89
C THR A 22 -6.40 6.70 3.80
N GLY A 23 -5.40 6.21 3.05
CA GLY A 23 -4.15 6.92 2.82
C GLY A 23 -4.32 8.22 2.01
N LEU A 24 -5.18 8.20 0.99
CA LEU A 24 -5.55 9.41 0.25
C LEU A 24 -6.24 10.44 1.14
N MET A 25 -7.17 10.00 1.99
CA MET A 25 -7.84 10.88 2.95
C MET A 25 -6.87 11.54 3.94
N LEU A 26 -5.80 10.85 4.32
CA LEU A 26 -4.76 11.36 5.23
C LEU A 26 -3.70 12.25 4.55
N THR A 27 -3.71 12.35 3.22
CA THR A 27 -2.70 13.10 2.47
C THR A 27 -2.71 14.59 2.83
N PRO A 28 -3.85 15.30 2.94
CA PRO A 28 -3.86 16.71 3.32
C PRO A 28 -3.24 16.96 4.69
N SER A 29 -3.62 16.17 5.70
CA SER A 29 -3.07 16.28 7.06
C SER A 29 -1.57 15.96 7.10
N SER A 30 -1.10 15.04 6.26
CA SER A 30 0.32 14.72 6.17
C SER A 30 1.13 15.85 5.51
N LEU A 31 0.57 16.49 4.48
CA LEU A 31 1.21 17.61 3.78
C LEU A 31 1.34 18.84 4.68
N GLU A 32 0.31 19.14 5.45
CA GLU A 32 0.36 20.23 6.42
C GLU A 32 1.36 19.94 7.55
N MET A 33 1.28 18.75 8.18
CA MET A 33 2.14 18.40 9.30
C MET A 33 3.63 18.33 8.93
N ARG A 34 3.96 17.89 7.71
CA ARG A 34 5.35 17.63 7.28
C ARG A 34 5.96 18.73 6.41
N PHE A 35 5.13 19.50 5.72
CA PHE A 35 5.60 20.47 4.72
C PHE A 35 4.94 21.85 4.86
N GLU A 36 4.18 22.07 5.94
CA GLU A 36 3.49 23.34 6.23
C GLU A 36 2.57 23.81 5.09
N TYR A 37 2.11 22.86 4.26
CA TYR A 37 1.28 23.16 3.11
C TYR A 37 -0.20 23.23 3.53
N THR A 38 -0.71 24.45 3.71
CA THR A 38 -2.10 24.68 4.14
C THR A 38 -3.07 24.40 3.00
N LEU A 39 -3.93 23.41 3.17
CA LEU A 39 -5.01 23.07 2.24
C LEU A 39 -6.35 23.63 2.72
N PRO A 40 -7.24 24.04 1.81
CA PRO A 40 -8.55 24.61 2.16
C PRO A 40 -9.51 23.60 2.79
N TRP A 41 -9.19 22.30 2.69
CA TRP A 41 -9.95 21.21 3.26
C TRP A 41 -9.03 20.28 4.05
N GLN A 42 -9.47 19.93 5.26
CA GLN A 42 -8.77 19.03 6.18
C GLN A 42 -9.78 18.17 6.93
N LEU A 43 -9.32 17.00 7.39
CA LEU A 43 -10.10 16.17 8.31
C LEU A 43 -10.15 16.84 9.69
N THR A 44 -11.28 16.70 10.38
CA THR A 44 -11.34 17.04 11.81
C THR A 44 -10.37 16.18 12.61
N GLU A 45 -9.90 16.66 13.77
CA GLU A 45 -8.93 15.92 14.59
C GLU A 45 -9.42 14.51 14.97
N GLU A 46 -10.71 14.38 15.30
CA GLU A 46 -11.34 13.08 15.58
C GLU A 46 -11.29 12.15 14.36
N LEU A 47 -11.68 12.64 13.17
CA LEU A 47 -11.69 11.84 11.96
C LEU A 47 -10.28 11.49 11.49
N LYS A 48 -9.30 12.38 11.70
CA LYS A 48 -7.88 12.10 11.47
C LYS A 48 -7.40 10.93 12.33
N HIS A 49 -7.73 10.94 13.64
CA HIS A 49 -7.36 9.86 14.56
C HIS A 49 -7.97 8.51 14.15
N HIS A 50 -9.28 8.48 13.89
CA HIS A 50 -9.98 7.26 13.47
C HIS A 50 -9.48 6.74 12.12
N THR A 51 -9.28 7.62 11.15
CA THR A 51 -8.79 7.26 9.81
C THR A 51 -7.36 6.73 9.88
N THR A 52 -6.51 7.33 10.70
CA THR A 52 -5.12 6.87 10.93
C THR A 52 -5.11 5.48 11.57
N THR A 53 -5.95 5.26 12.57
CA THR A 53 -6.08 3.94 13.24
C THR A 53 -6.54 2.88 12.26
N LEU A 54 -7.59 3.18 11.48
CA LEU A 54 -8.13 2.27 10.47
C LEU A 54 -7.09 1.97 9.37
N HIS A 55 -6.39 3.00 8.89
CA HIS A 55 -5.32 2.85 7.90
C HIS A 55 -4.24 1.88 8.38
N ALA A 56 -3.76 2.04 9.62
CA ALA A 56 -2.75 1.18 10.20
C ALA A 56 -3.23 -0.28 10.31
N VAL A 57 -4.44 -0.52 10.85
CA VAL A 57 -5.01 -1.87 10.98
C VAL A 57 -5.14 -2.56 9.61
N LEU A 58 -5.64 -1.84 8.61
CA LEU A 58 -5.77 -2.36 7.26
C LEU A 58 -4.40 -2.61 6.60
N ALA A 59 -3.41 -1.75 6.83
CA ALA A 59 -2.06 -1.91 6.31
C ALA A 59 -1.37 -3.17 6.89
N PHE A 60 -1.48 -3.40 8.20
CA PHE A 60 -0.99 -4.64 8.81
C PHE A 60 -1.72 -5.88 8.27
N SER A 61 -3.03 -5.76 8.01
CA SER A 61 -3.81 -6.84 7.37
C SER A 61 -3.29 -7.16 5.97
N ILE A 62 -2.89 -6.16 5.18
CA ILE A 62 -2.26 -6.38 3.87
C ILE A 62 -0.91 -7.10 4.01
N LEU A 63 -0.08 -6.76 4.99
CA LEU A 63 1.19 -7.45 5.21
C LEU A 63 0.99 -8.91 5.58
N TRP A 64 -0.01 -9.21 6.41
CA TRP A 64 -0.36 -10.58 6.74
C TRP A 64 -0.84 -11.35 5.49
N LEU A 65 -1.75 -10.76 4.70
CA LEU A 65 -2.23 -11.37 3.45
C LEU A 65 -1.12 -11.54 2.41
N LEU A 66 -0.17 -10.61 2.34
CA LEU A 66 1.01 -10.72 1.48
C LEU A 66 1.85 -11.95 1.86
N GLY A 67 2.03 -12.20 3.16
CA GLY A 67 2.66 -13.41 3.67
C GLY A 67 1.94 -14.69 3.25
N ALA A 68 0.60 -14.70 3.30
CA ALA A 68 -0.18 -15.82 2.77
C ALA A 68 0.09 -16.00 1.26
N ILE A 69 -0.14 -14.95 0.45
CA ILE A 69 0.01 -14.93 -1.01
C ILE A 69 1.41 -15.37 -1.45
N TRP A 70 2.45 -15.10 -0.65
CA TRP A 70 3.83 -15.47 -0.93
C TRP A 70 4.00 -16.96 -1.28
N THR A 71 3.45 -17.81 -0.42
CA THR A 71 3.69 -19.27 -0.45
C THR A 71 3.18 -19.94 -1.72
N ILE A 72 2.04 -19.48 -2.24
CA ILE A 72 1.36 -20.07 -3.39
C ILE A 72 1.53 -19.19 -4.64
N HIS A 73 1.14 -17.91 -4.58
CA HIS A 73 1.05 -17.07 -5.77
C HIS A 73 2.42 -16.54 -6.23
N ILE A 74 3.19 -15.91 -5.32
CA ILE A 74 4.48 -15.31 -5.66
C ILE A 74 5.47 -16.43 -6.03
N ARG A 75 5.58 -17.47 -5.19
CA ARG A 75 6.45 -18.63 -5.47
C ARG A 75 6.12 -19.31 -6.79
N ALA A 76 4.84 -19.53 -7.11
CA ALA A 76 4.46 -20.14 -8.38
C ALA A 76 4.74 -19.21 -9.57
N GLY A 77 4.48 -17.91 -9.45
CA GLY A 77 4.76 -16.91 -10.48
C GLY A 77 6.26 -16.86 -10.82
N TRP A 78 7.11 -16.86 -9.79
CA TRP A 78 8.55 -16.98 -9.97
C TRP A 78 8.92 -18.29 -10.63
N ARG A 79 8.54 -19.46 -10.09
CA ARG A 79 8.89 -20.76 -10.71
C ARG A 79 8.49 -20.87 -12.18
N LYS A 80 7.37 -20.28 -12.56
CA LYS A 80 6.85 -20.32 -13.94
C LYS A 80 7.31 -19.16 -14.83
N ASN A 81 8.22 -18.30 -14.36
CA ASN A 81 8.65 -17.09 -15.06
C ASN A 81 7.49 -16.16 -15.48
N LYS A 82 6.34 -16.22 -14.80
CA LYS A 82 5.15 -15.45 -15.16
C LYS A 82 5.05 -14.17 -14.32
N ASN A 83 4.76 -13.06 -15.00
CA ASN A 83 4.48 -11.76 -14.39
C ASN A 83 5.55 -11.28 -13.38
N ARG A 84 6.82 -11.70 -13.56
CA ARG A 84 7.89 -11.46 -12.59
C ARG A 84 8.18 -9.97 -12.41
N PHE A 85 8.29 -9.22 -13.50
CA PHE A 85 8.70 -7.81 -13.45
C PHE A 85 7.67 -6.94 -12.71
N SER A 86 6.39 -7.04 -13.09
CA SER A 86 5.30 -6.33 -12.40
C SER A 86 5.12 -6.82 -10.96
N GLY A 87 5.34 -8.13 -10.70
CA GLY A 87 5.29 -8.69 -9.35
C GLY A 87 6.41 -8.16 -8.44
N VAL A 88 7.64 -8.07 -8.95
CA VAL A 88 8.78 -7.47 -8.22
C VAL A 88 8.53 -5.99 -7.98
N ALA A 89 8.06 -5.24 -8.98
CA ALA A 89 7.74 -3.82 -8.81
C ALA A 89 6.69 -3.60 -7.71
N LEU A 90 5.61 -4.39 -7.71
CA LEU A 90 4.57 -4.30 -6.67
C LEU A 90 5.09 -4.71 -5.30
N LEU A 91 5.89 -5.78 -5.21
CA LEU A 91 6.48 -6.24 -3.95
C LEU A 91 7.45 -5.20 -3.38
N SER A 92 8.29 -4.59 -4.22
CA SER A 92 9.17 -3.49 -3.82
C SER A 92 8.39 -2.28 -3.34
N ALA A 93 7.29 -1.93 -4.00
CA ALA A 93 6.41 -0.85 -3.55
C ALA A 93 5.81 -1.16 -2.17
N CYS A 94 5.32 -2.38 -1.93
CA CYS A 94 4.83 -2.81 -0.61
C CYS A 94 5.93 -2.69 0.45
N LEU A 95 7.16 -3.12 0.15
CA LEU A 95 8.28 -3.00 1.08
C LEU A 95 8.61 -1.54 1.39
N ILE A 96 8.71 -0.68 0.37
CA ILE A 96 9.01 0.74 0.53
C ILE A 96 7.93 1.41 1.38
N ILE A 97 6.64 1.24 1.05
CA ILE A 97 5.52 1.83 1.81
C ILE A 97 5.54 1.36 3.27
N SER A 98 5.86 0.08 3.52
CA SER A 98 5.93 -0.45 4.89
C SER A 98 7.06 0.20 5.70
N LEU A 99 8.25 0.29 5.12
CA LEU A 99 9.41 0.88 5.77
C LEU A 99 9.24 2.39 5.98
N THR A 100 8.72 3.10 4.98
CA THR A 100 8.48 4.53 5.09
C THR A 100 7.33 4.84 6.04
N GLY A 101 6.33 3.96 6.17
CA GLY A 101 5.28 4.09 7.18
C GLY A 101 5.83 4.04 8.60
N LEU A 102 6.78 3.13 8.87
CA LEU A 102 7.53 3.15 10.13
C LEU A 102 8.37 4.42 10.26
N GLY A 103 9.00 4.85 9.17
CA GLY A 103 9.78 6.09 9.11
C GLY A 103 8.99 7.32 9.55
N VAL A 104 7.75 7.44 9.09
CA VAL A 104 6.83 8.52 9.45
C VAL A 104 6.54 8.57 10.96
N TYR A 105 6.58 7.45 11.67
CA TYR A 105 6.29 7.42 13.11
C TYR A 105 7.53 7.47 14.01
N TYR A 106 8.62 6.83 13.58
CA TYR A 106 9.74 6.50 14.48
C TYR A 106 11.05 7.22 14.16
N VAL A 107 11.17 7.89 13.02
CA VAL A 107 12.37 8.65 12.68
C VAL A 107 12.33 10.01 13.37
N GLY A 108 13.33 10.29 14.21
CA GLY A 108 13.46 11.56 14.93
C GLY A 108 14.20 12.66 14.16
N ASP A 109 15.01 12.30 13.14
CA ASP A 109 15.65 13.29 12.26
C ASP A 109 14.61 13.88 11.30
N GLU A 110 14.46 15.20 11.31
CA GLU A 110 13.42 15.91 10.56
C GLU A 110 13.53 15.69 9.04
N LYS A 111 14.74 15.74 8.49
CA LYS A 111 14.97 15.57 7.05
C LYS A 111 14.61 14.17 6.60
N LEU A 112 15.03 13.15 7.34
CA LEU A 112 14.67 11.77 7.07
C LEU A 112 13.18 11.51 7.29
N ALA A 113 12.56 12.11 8.31
CA ALA A 113 11.13 11.99 8.55
C ALA A 113 10.32 12.58 7.37
N ASN A 114 10.71 13.75 6.86
CA ASN A 114 10.09 14.36 5.68
C ASN A 114 10.32 13.53 4.42
N ALA A 115 11.52 12.98 4.22
CA ALA A 115 11.80 12.07 3.11
C ALA A 115 10.94 10.79 3.17
N THR A 116 10.78 10.20 4.35
CA THR A 116 9.92 9.01 4.53
C THR A 116 8.45 9.34 4.28
N ALA A 117 7.96 10.50 4.75
CA ALA A 117 6.60 10.95 4.47
C ALA A 117 6.35 11.13 2.96
N LEU A 118 7.26 11.82 2.26
CA LEU A 118 7.16 12.03 0.83
C LEU A 118 7.16 10.69 0.05
N ALA A 119 8.07 9.79 0.40
CA ALA A 119 8.15 8.47 -0.21
C ALA A 119 6.90 7.62 0.09
N HIS A 120 6.36 7.68 1.30
CA HIS A 120 5.13 6.98 1.68
C HIS A 120 3.94 7.49 0.88
N LEU A 121 3.76 8.81 0.78
CA LEU A 121 2.68 9.44 0.00
C LEU A 121 2.80 9.09 -1.48
N PHE A 122 3.98 9.25 -2.08
CA PHE A 122 4.17 9.05 -3.51
C PHE A 122 4.01 7.58 -3.91
N VAL A 123 4.73 6.67 -3.25
CA VAL A 123 4.66 5.24 -3.57
C VAL A 123 3.31 4.66 -3.17
N GLY A 124 2.75 5.11 -2.04
CA GLY A 124 1.39 4.77 -1.60
C GLY A 124 0.33 5.17 -2.62
N GLY A 125 0.40 6.39 -3.15
CA GLY A 125 -0.49 6.88 -4.20
C GLY A 125 -0.41 6.03 -5.48
N LEU A 126 0.79 5.67 -5.91
CA LEU A 126 1.01 4.83 -7.10
C LEU A 126 0.64 3.35 -6.92
N SER A 127 0.49 2.87 -5.69
CA SER A 127 0.29 1.43 -5.41
C SER A 127 -0.95 0.84 -6.08
N ALA A 128 -2.06 1.60 -6.16
CA ALA A 128 -3.29 1.16 -6.85
C ALA A 128 -3.06 0.96 -8.36
N ILE A 129 -2.25 1.82 -8.99
CA ILE A 129 -1.87 1.72 -10.40
C ILE A 129 -0.99 0.48 -10.60
N LEU A 130 0.03 0.29 -9.77
CA LEU A 130 0.93 -0.87 -9.84
C LEU A 130 0.17 -2.19 -9.68
N LEU A 131 -0.77 -2.26 -8.72
CA LEU A 131 -1.62 -3.42 -8.52
C LEU A 131 -2.51 -3.69 -9.73
N SER A 132 -3.13 -2.65 -10.29
CA SER A 132 -3.97 -2.75 -11.49
C SER A 132 -3.19 -3.27 -12.69
N ILE A 133 -2.00 -2.71 -12.94
CA ILE A 133 -1.09 -3.18 -13.99
C ILE A 133 -0.73 -4.66 -13.78
N HIS A 134 -0.37 -5.05 -12.55
CA HIS A 134 -0.04 -6.43 -12.24
C HIS A 134 -1.20 -7.39 -12.54
N ILE A 135 -2.42 -7.03 -12.16
CA ILE A 135 -3.63 -7.83 -12.42
C ILE A 135 -3.90 -7.94 -13.92
N VAL A 136 -3.89 -6.83 -14.66
CA VAL A 136 -4.16 -6.81 -16.10
C VAL A 136 -3.12 -7.64 -16.87
N LEU A 137 -1.82 -7.45 -16.58
CA LEU A 137 -0.76 -8.23 -17.21
C LEU A 137 -0.83 -9.71 -16.86
N GLY A 138 -1.26 -10.04 -15.64
CA GLY A 138 -1.49 -11.42 -15.20
C GLY A 138 -2.63 -12.10 -15.96
N ARG A 139 -3.73 -11.38 -16.23
CA ARG A 139 -4.87 -11.88 -17.00
C ARG A 139 -4.54 -12.09 -18.47
N LYS A 140 -3.82 -11.14 -19.10
CA LYS A 140 -3.39 -11.25 -20.52
C LYS A 140 -2.47 -12.44 -20.81
N LYS A 141 -1.75 -12.96 -19.81
CA LYS A 141 -0.86 -14.14 -19.93
C LYS A 141 -1.54 -15.47 -19.54
N ALA A 142 -2.81 -15.40 -19.17
CA ALA A 142 -3.65 -16.55 -18.81
C ALA A 142 -4.61 -16.95 -19.93
N THR A 143 -4.97 -16.00 -20.80
CA THR A 143 -5.49 -16.23 -22.15
C THR A 143 -4.38 -16.65 -23.09
#